data_AF-A0A096ATE9-F1
#
_entry.id   AF-A0A096ATE9-F1
#
_cell.length_a   1.000
_cell.length_b   1.000
_cell.length_c   1.000
_cell.angle_alpha   90.00
_cell.angle_beta   90.00
_cell.angle_gamma   90.00
#
_symmetry.space_group_name_H-M   'P 1'
#
loop_
_entity.id
_entity.type
_entity.pdbx_description
1 polymer ?
#
loop_
_entity_poly.entity_id
_entity_poly.type
_entity_poly.pdbx_seq_one_letter_code
_entity_poly.pdbx_strand_id
1 'polypeptide(L)'
;MKTNEIKLNPYKTTWAIITPDKGKFVTKHDIKAFGDIALFNRNKYHCMFFGSKHSAIDFFKNFRKKIDKKYQVRFITDKQAGMAKAGVNRELPNFPFTKKQLEEVLFIG
;
A
#
# COMPACT_ATOMS: atom_id res chain seq x y z
N MET A 1 28.47 -17.72 2.26
CA MET A 1 27.05 -17.46 1.93
C MET A 1 26.91 -17.32 0.43
N LYS A 2 26.08 -18.14 -0.24
CA LYS A 2 25.72 -17.88 -1.63
C LYS A 2 24.70 -16.75 -1.64
N THR A 3 25.08 -15.60 -2.18
CA THR A 3 24.17 -14.48 -2.40
C THR A 3 23.26 -14.88 -3.56
N ASN A 4 22.04 -15.34 -3.27
CA ASN A 4 21.04 -15.51 -4.33
C ASN A 4 20.72 -14.11 -4.86
N GLU A 5 21.06 -13.84 -6.12
CA GLU A 5 20.65 -12.60 -6.79
C GLU A 5 19.13 -12.54 -6.85
N ILE A 6 18.53 -11.68 -6.02
CA ILE A 6 17.11 -11.40 -6.10
C ILE A 6 16.89 -10.53 -7.34
N LYS A 7 16.45 -11.14 -8.43
CA LYS A 7 16.05 -10.43 -9.65
C LYS A 7 14.67 -9.78 -9.44
N LEU A 8 14.65 -8.63 -8.77
CA LEU A 8 13.45 -7.79 -8.68
C LEU A 8 13.17 -7.15 -10.03
N ASN A 9 11.94 -7.28 -10.52
CA ASN A 9 11.48 -6.59 -11.71
C ASN A 9 10.52 -5.47 -11.29
N PRO A 10 10.84 -4.19 -11.54
CA PRO A 10 10.05 -3.06 -11.07
C PRO A 10 8.65 -2.95 -11.70
N TYR A 11 8.38 -3.72 -12.77
CA TYR A 11 7.06 -3.83 -13.39
C TYR A 11 6.23 -5.01 -12.83
N LYS A 12 6.85 -5.90 -12.04
CA LYS A 12 6.19 -7.07 -11.44
C LYS A 12 6.04 -6.96 -9.93
N THR A 13 6.98 -6.29 -9.26
CA THR A 13 6.86 -5.94 -7.86
C THR A 13 5.72 -4.95 -7.66
N THR A 14 5.11 -4.94 -6.48
CA THR A 14 3.86 -4.24 -6.23
C THR A 14 3.91 -3.46 -4.94
N TRP A 15 3.43 -2.23 -4.99
CA TRP A 15 3.10 -1.44 -3.82
C TRP A 15 1.60 -1.47 -3.60
N ALA A 16 1.19 -1.81 -2.37
CA ALA A 16 -0.17 -1.65 -1.92
C ALA A 16 -0.33 -0.25 -1.30
N ILE A 17 -1.18 0.57 -1.91
CA ILE A 17 -1.53 1.91 -1.44
C ILE A 17 -2.80 1.79 -0.61
N ILE A 18 -2.67 1.99 0.70
CA ILE A 18 -3.74 1.80 1.68
C ILE A 18 -4.23 3.18 2.12
N THR A 19 -5.50 3.47 1.87
CA THR A 19 -6.14 4.75 2.22
C THR A 19 -7.43 4.50 3.00
N PRO A 20 -7.78 5.32 4.01
CA PRO A 20 -9.05 5.17 4.72
C PRO A 20 -10.24 5.22 3.76
N ASP A 21 -11.21 4.32 3.93
CA ASP A 21 -12.48 4.36 3.18
C ASP A 21 -13.32 5.57 3.61
N LYS A 22 -13.30 5.86 4.92
CA LYS A 22 -13.85 7.08 5.52
C LYS A 22 -12.82 7.73 6.44
N GLY A 23 -12.87 9.07 6.50
CA GLY A 23 -11.93 9.87 7.28
C GLY A 23 -10.62 10.16 6.55
N LYS A 24 -9.66 10.77 7.25
CA LYS A 24 -8.50 11.42 6.61
C LYS A 24 -7.16 10.72 6.81
N PHE A 25 -7.02 9.84 7.82
CA PHE A 25 -5.71 9.30 8.23
C PHE A 25 -5.77 7.82 8.58
N VAL A 26 -4.70 7.10 8.25
CA VAL A 26 -4.40 5.76 8.74
C VAL A 26 -3.92 5.87 10.19
N THR A 27 -4.45 5.04 11.09
CA THR A 27 -4.07 5.11 12.52
C THR A 27 -2.74 4.41 12.75
N LYS A 28 -2.01 4.80 13.80
CA LYS A 28 -0.79 4.09 14.21
C LYS A 28 -1.07 2.63 14.59
N HIS A 29 -2.22 2.38 15.21
CA HIS A 29 -2.66 1.05 15.58
C HIS A 29 -2.78 0.17 14.34
N ASP A 30 -3.44 0.67 13.28
CA ASP A 30 -3.66 -0.10 12.07
C ASP A 30 -2.38 -0.32 11.27
N ILE A 31 -1.46 0.67 11.23
CA ILE A 31 -0.12 0.47 10.65
C ILE A 31 0.63 -0.66 11.37
N LYS A 32 0.58 -0.69 12.71
CA LYS A 32 1.17 -1.79 13.49
C LYS A 32 0.47 -3.12 13.22
N ALA A 33 -0.85 -3.11 13.03
CA ALA A 33 -1.61 -4.31 12.67
C ALA A 33 -1.13 -4.86 11.31
N PHE A 34 -0.90 -4.00 10.32
CA PHE A 34 -0.31 -4.38 9.03
C PHE A 34 1.12 -4.93 9.14
N GLY A 35 1.77 -4.77 10.29
CA GLY A 35 3.11 -5.29 10.56
C GLY A 35 4.24 -4.29 10.31
N ASP A 36 3.92 -3.00 10.19
CA ASP A 36 4.90 -1.94 9.98
C ASP A 36 4.98 -0.97 11.17
N ILE A 37 5.99 -0.10 11.16
CA ILE A 37 6.25 0.90 12.20
C ILE A 37 5.78 2.27 11.72
N ALA A 38 4.78 2.82 12.40
CA ALA A 38 4.35 4.19 12.17
C ALA A 38 5.33 5.21 12.75
N LEU A 39 6.23 5.74 11.90
CA LEU A 39 7.16 6.82 12.28
C LEU A 39 6.44 8.15 12.56
N PHE A 40 5.26 8.39 11.96
CA PHE A 40 4.51 9.64 12.10
C PHE A 40 3.07 9.40 12.56
N ASN A 41 2.49 10.38 13.27
CA ASN A 41 1.17 10.25 13.90
C ASN A 41 -0.02 10.40 12.93
N ARG A 42 0.18 10.95 11.74
CA ARG A 42 -0.92 11.34 10.83
C ARG A 42 -0.53 11.19 9.36
N ASN A 43 -0.50 9.95 8.88
CA ASN A 43 -0.32 9.68 7.45
C ASN A 43 -1.70 9.52 6.79
N LYS A 44 -1.93 10.22 5.68
CA LYS A 44 -3.20 10.08 4.92
C LYS A 44 -3.32 8.73 4.21
N TYR A 45 -2.21 8.04 4.07
CA TYR A 45 -2.08 6.74 3.44
C TYR A 45 -0.97 5.92 4.09
N HIS A 46 -0.95 4.64 3.83
CA HIS A 46 0.16 3.75 4.15
C HIS A 46 0.53 2.95 2.89
N CYS A 47 1.81 2.63 2.73
CA CYS A 47 2.31 1.87 1.60
C CYS A 47 3.05 0.64 2.08
N MET A 48 2.78 -0.50 1.46
CA MET A 48 3.50 -1.75 1.72
C MET A 48 4.07 -2.31 0.42
N PHE A 49 5.31 -2.76 0.46
CA PHE A 49 5.96 -3.41 -0.67
C PHE A 49 5.73 -4.92 -0.67
N PHE A 50 5.51 -5.48 -1.85
CA PHE A 50 5.36 -6.91 -2.08
C PHE A 50 6.14 -7.34 -3.34
N GLY A 51 6.67 -8.56 -3.33
CA GLY A 51 7.37 -9.13 -4.48
C GLY A 51 6.46 -9.33 -5.71
N SER A 52 5.15 -9.42 -5.51
CA SER A 52 4.16 -9.51 -6.58
C SER A 52 2.77 -9.00 -6.15
N LYS A 53 1.90 -8.70 -7.12
CA LYS A 53 0.48 -8.39 -6.87
C LYS A 53 -0.27 -9.55 -6.22
N HIS A 54 0.06 -10.79 -6.61
CA HIS A 54 -0.57 -11.99 -6.04
C HIS A 54 -0.28 -12.11 -4.54
N SER A 55 0.98 -11.97 -4.13
CA SER A 55 1.35 -11.98 -2.71
C SER A 55 0.70 -10.84 -1.92
N ALA A 56 0.52 -9.66 -2.53
CA ALA A 56 -0.16 -8.56 -1.88
C ALA A 56 -1.66 -8.88 -1.65
N ILE A 57 -2.35 -9.39 -2.68
CA ILE A 57 -3.75 -9.79 -2.57
C ILE A 57 -3.93 -10.90 -1.53
N ASP A 58 -3.05 -11.90 -1.54
CA ASP A 58 -3.12 -13.02 -0.59
C ASP A 58 -2.93 -12.54 0.86
N PHE A 59 -1.99 -11.63 1.11
CA PHE A 59 -1.82 -11.00 2.42
C PHE A 59 -3.10 -10.33 2.91
N PHE A 60 -3.73 -9.48 2.10
CA PHE A 60 -4.94 -8.76 2.52
C PHE A 60 -6.18 -9.65 2.61
N LYS A 61 -6.31 -10.68 1.78
CA LYS A 61 -7.40 -11.66 1.88
C LYS A 61 -7.32 -12.49 3.17
N ASN A 62 -6.10 -12.79 3.62
CA ASN A 62 -5.85 -13.56 4.83
C ASN A 62 -5.65 -12.66 6.08
N PHE A 63 -5.80 -11.35 5.94
CA PHE A 63 -5.64 -10.41 7.05
C PHE A 63 -6.81 -10.54 8.05
N ARG A 64 -6.51 -10.93 9.29
CA ARG A 64 -7.52 -11.17 10.36
C ARG A 64 -7.34 -10.29 11.59
N LYS A 65 -6.32 -9.43 11.63
CA LYS A 65 -6.07 -8.59 12.80
C LYS A 65 -7.15 -7.51 12.90
N LYS A 66 -7.51 -7.18 14.14
CA LYS A 66 -8.44 -6.09 14.41
C LYS A 66 -7.82 -4.77 14.00
N ILE A 67 -8.57 -3.96 13.27
CA ILE A 67 -8.21 -2.60 12.86
C ILE A 67 -9.33 -1.63 13.23
N ASP A 68 -9.00 -0.36 13.40
CA ASP A 68 -9.92 0.68 13.87
C ASP A 68 -10.84 1.17 12.75
N LYS A 69 -10.41 1.02 11.48
CA LYS A 69 -11.08 1.59 10.32
C LYS A 69 -11.15 0.62 9.16
N LYS A 70 -12.11 0.89 8.27
CA LYS A 70 -12.14 0.33 6.93
C LYS A 70 -11.22 1.12 6.00
N TYR A 71 -10.49 0.40 5.16
CA TYR A 71 -9.53 0.92 4.20
C TYR A 71 -9.82 0.40 2.79
N GLN A 72 -9.44 1.22 1.82
CA GLN A 72 -9.31 0.88 0.43
C GLN A 72 -7.83 0.59 0.13
N VAL A 73 -7.59 -0.48 -0.62
CA VAL A 73 -6.27 -0.88 -1.07
C VAL A 73 -6.28 -0.91 -2.60
N ARG A 74 -5.38 -0.14 -3.20
CA ARG A 74 -5.09 -0.18 -4.65
C ARG A 74 -3.65 -0.59 -4.86
N PHE A 75 -3.37 -1.22 -6.00
CA PHE A 75 -2.06 -1.78 -6.30
C PHE A 75 -1.41 -1.06 -7.47
N ILE A 76 -0.14 -0.66 -7.30
CA ILE A 76 0.71 -0.10 -8.36
C ILE A 76 2.02 -0.87 -8.44
N THR A 77 2.73 -0.74 -9.55
CA THR A 77 4.08 -1.30 -9.67
C THR A 77 5.11 -0.41 -8.98
N ASP A 78 6.29 -0.95 -8.70
CA ASP A 78 7.42 -0.17 -8.20
C ASP A 78 7.84 0.94 -9.18
N LYS A 79 7.81 0.65 -10.49
CA LYS A 79 8.02 1.69 -11.51
C LYS A 79 7.05 2.85 -11.39
N GLN A 80 5.75 2.57 -11.17
CA GLN A 80 4.73 3.62 -10.97
C GLN A 80 4.95 4.37 -9.66
N ALA A 81 5.39 3.70 -8.59
CA ALA A 81 5.73 4.34 -7.33
C ALA A 81 6.88 5.34 -7.49
N GLY A 82 7.93 4.98 -8.25
CA GLY A 82 9.04 5.89 -8.57
C GLY A 82 8.67 7.07 -9.49
N MET A 83 7.50 7.01 -10.14
CA MET A 83 6.95 8.11 -10.95
C MET A 83 5.96 9.00 -10.17
N ALA A 84 5.65 8.65 -8.91
CA ALA A 84 4.69 9.38 -8.11
C ALA A 84 5.19 10.80 -7.85
N LYS A 85 4.31 11.79 -8.06
CA LYS A 85 4.60 13.17 -7.71
C LYS A 85 4.17 13.44 -6.28
N ALA A 86 4.97 14.18 -5.53
CA ALA A 86 4.62 14.56 -4.17
C ALA A 86 3.23 15.22 -4.13
N GLY A 87 2.39 14.76 -3.21
CA GLY A 87 1.12 15.43 -2.93
C GLY A 87 1.38 16.78 -2.27
N VAL A 88 0.62 17.80 -2.63
CA VAL A 88 0.68 19.11 -1.97
C VAL A 88 0.17 18.97 -0.53
N ASN A 89 0.74 19.68 0.44
CA ASN A 89 0.23 19.71 1.83
C ASN A 89 0.08 18.33 2.52
N ARG A 90 1.09 17.46 2.40
CA ARG A 90 1.10 16.09 2.98
C ARG A 90 -0.07 15.24 2.47
N GLU A 91 -0.48 15.46 1.23
CA GLU A 91 -1.47 14.64 0.54
C GLU A 91 -0.91 13.30 0.09
N LEU A 92 -1.83 12.39 -0.24
CA LEU A 92 -1.51 11.20 -0.99
C LEU A 92 -0.71 11.63 -2.23
N PRO A 93 0.49 11.06 -2.48
CA PRO A 93 1.19 11.31 -3.72
C PRO A 93 0.28 11.05 -4.91
N ASN A 94 0.45 11.84 -5.97
CA ASN A 94 -0.26 11.58 -7.21
C ASN A 94 0.40 10.39 -7.89
N PHE A 95 -0.08 9.19 -7.55
CA PHE A 95 0.34 7.95 -8.16
C PHE A 95 -0.27 7.82 -9.56
N PRO A 96 0.50 7.45 -10.59
CA PRO A 96 0.01 7.32 -11.95
C PRO A 96 -0.76 6.01 -12.14
N PHE A 97 -1.90 5.88 -11.46
CA PHE A 97 -2.80 4.74 -11.62
C PHE A 97 -3.32 4.66 -13.05
N THR A 98 -3.45 3.43 -13.56
CA THR A 98 -4.25 3.17 -14.75
C THR A 98 -5.74 3.18 -14.38
N LYS A 99 -6.62 3.37 -15.38
CA LYS A 99 -8.08 3.30 -15.16
C LYS A 99 -8.50 2.00 -14.45
N LYS A 100 -7.95 0.87 -14.90
CA LYS A 100 -8.18 -0.44 -14.29
C LYS A 100 -7.76 -0.48 -12.81
N GLN A 101 -6.62 0.10 -12.45
CA GLN A 101 -6.16 0.13 -11.05
C GLN A 101 -7.00 1.05 -10.15
N LEU A 102 -7.62 2.09 -10.71
CA LEU A 102 -8.56 2.94 -9.97
C LEU A 102 -9.84 2.19 -9.60
N GLU A 103 -10.29 1.33 -10.51
CA GLU A 103 -11.49 0.48 -10.37
C GLU A 103 -11.22 -0.77 -9.51
N GLU A 104 -10.02 -1.35 -9.58
CA GLU A 104 -9.58 -2.51 -8.79
C GLU A 104 -9.27 -2.12 -7.33
N VAL A 105 -10.31 -1.91 -6.53
CA VAL A 105 -10.21 -1.58 -5.11
C VAL A 105 -10.51 -2.81 -4.26
N LEU A 106 -9.56 -3.18 -3.41
CA LEU A 106 -9.78 -4.16 -2.34
C LEU A 106 -10.15 -3.43 -1.04
N PHE A 107 -11.18 -3.90 -0.34
CA PHE A 107 -11.58 -3.34 0.94
C PHE A 107 -11.15 -4.26 2.09
N ILE A 108 -10.60 -3.67 3.14
CA ILE A 108 -10.26 -4.35 4.41
C ILE A 108 -10.81 -3.52 5.57
N GLY A 109 -11.36 -4.13 6.61
CA GLY A 109 -12.07 -3.40 7.68
C GLY A 109 -13.08 -4.26 8.40
#